data_AF-A0A6C0IMG7-F1
#
_entry.id   AF-A0A6C0IMG7-F1
#
_cell.length_a   1.000
_cell.length_b   1.000
_cell.length_c   1.000
_cell.angle_alpha   90.00
_cell.angle_beta   90.00
_cell.angle_gamma   90.00
#
_symmetry.space_group_name_H-M   'P 1'
#
loop_
_entity.id
_entity.type
_entity.pdbx_description
1 polymer ?
#
loop_
_entity_poly.entity_id
_entity_poly.type
_entity_poly.pdbx_seq_one_letter_code
_entity_poly.pdbx_strand_id
1 'polypeptide(L)'
;MEHVRKYEKRDNADLKWGKDLRPVNGEGCRKSNGIDKTYTFDMVRALAYQMPEKPNIIIKSGKKAMWYIKKCATAEIDQEIEKVRNSPFWPRCRRCTMHIIEWDE
;
A
#
# COMPACT_ATOMS: atom_id res chain seq x y z
N MET A 1 7.49 -11.88 -14.60
CA MET A 1 7.58 -10.99 -13.42
C MET A 1 7.36 -11.87 -12.21
N GLU A 2 8.46 -12.38 -11.64
CA GLU A 2 8.49 -13.55 -10.76
C GLU A 2 9.42 -13.24 -9.56
N HIS A 3 9.02 -12.26 -8.76
CA HIS A 3 9.77 -11.78 -7.58
C HIS A 3 8.87 -11.62 -6.35
N VAL A 4 7.80 -12.40 -6.30
CA VAL A 4 6.80 -12.35 -5.22
C VAL A 4 6.69 -13.74 -4.62
N ARG A 5 7.24 -13.90 -3.42
CA ARG A 5 7.13 -15.11 -2.62
C ARG A 5 5.70 -15.38 -2.20
N LYS A 6 5.02 -14.32 -1.75
CA LYS A 6 3.64 -14.38 -1.27
C LYS A 6 2.89 -13.10 -1.60
N TYR A 7 1.63 -13.25 -1.96
CA TYR A 7 0.72 -12.14 -2.22
C TYR A 7 -0.60 -12.38 -1.52
N GLU A 8 -1.11 -11.35 -0.86
CA GLU A 8 -2.42 -11.37 -0.22
C GLU A 8 -3.17 -10.08 -0.53
N LYS A 9 -4.42 -10.21 -0.96
CA LYS A 9 -5.34 -9.10 -1.17
C LYS A 9 -6.35 -9.07 -0.04
N ARG A 10 -6.55 -7.90 0.57
CA ARG A 10 -7.59 -7.66 1.57
C ARG A 10 -8.46 -6.49 1.14
N ASP A 11 -9.76 -6.77 0.98
CA ASP A 11 -10.76 -5.73 0.76
C ASP A 11 -11.24 -5.18 2.11
N ASN A 12 -11.68 -3.91 2.10
CA ASN A 12 -12.10 -3.18 3.30
C ASN A 12 -10.99 -3.05 4.36
N ALA A 13 -9.74 -2.98 3.91
CA ALA A 13 -8.58 -2.89 4.78
C ALA A 13 -7.74 -1.66 4.43
N ASP A 14 -7.29 -0.96 5.47
CA ASP A 14 -6.36 0.16 5.38
C ASP A 14 -5.39 0.04 6.54
N LEU A 15 -4.20 0.60 6.37
CA LEU A 15 -3.13 0.57 7.33
C LEU A 15 -2.67 2.01 7.53
N LYS A 16 -3.21 2.68 8.56
CA LYS A 16 -2.82 4.06 8.91
C LYS A 16 -1.53 4.09 9.75
N TRP A 17 -0.60 3.21 9.40
CA TRP A 17 0.71 3.05 10.04
C TRP A 17 1.79 3.69 9.19
N GLY A 18 2.78 4.28 9.88
CA GLY A 18 3.94 4.91 9.25
C GLY A 18 3.61 6.04 8.27
N LYS A 19 4.65 6.48 7.55
CA LYS A 19 4.53 7.46 6.46
C LYS A 19 4.27 6.72 5.14
N ASP A 20 3.57 7.39 4.22
CA ASP A 20 3.49 6.90 2.85
C ASP A 20 4.85 7.03 2.18
N LEU A 21 5.34 5.93 1.63
CA LEU A 21 6.61 5.88 0.92
C LEU A 21 6.42 6.34 -0.51
N ARG A 22 7.49 6.93 -1.07
CA ARG A 22 7.51 7.47 -2.42
C ARG A 22 8.65 6.84 -3.21
N PRO A 23 8.44 6.52 -4.49
CA PRO A 23 9.53 6.20 -5.39
C PRO A 23 10.56 7.34 -5.39
N VAL A 24 11.86 7.00 -5.45
CA VAL A 24 12.97 7.95 -5.27
C VAL A 24 12.90 9.13 -6.23
N ASN A 25 12.46 8.89 -7.48
CA ASN A 25 12.35 9.92 -8.51
C ASN A 25 10.97 10.61 -8.54
N GLY A 26 10.09 10.30 -7.59
CA GLY A 26 8.71 10.77 -7.57
C GLY A 26 7.84 10.17 -8.70
N GLU A 27 8.31 9.10 -9.36
CA GLU A 27 7.62 8.46 -10.47
C GLU A 27 6.20 8.05 -10.07
N GLY A 28 5.23 8.39 -10.92
CA GLY A 28 3.81 8.13 -10.70
C GLY A 28 3.14 8.95 -9.60
N CYS A 29 3.88 9.72 -8.79
CA CYS A 29 3.28 10.53 -7.74
C CYS A 29 2.50 11.74 -8.28
N ARG A 30 1.33 12.02 -7.69
CA ARG A 30 0.60 13.27 -7.94
C ARG A 30 0.73 14.22 -6.76
N LYS A 31 1.46 15.33 -6.93
CA LYS A 31 1.69 16.37 -5.90
C LYS A 31 2.36 15.78 -4.64
N SER A 32 1.81 16.06 -3.45
CA SER A 32 2.46 15.80 -2.17
C SER A 32 2.42 14.34 -1.74
N ASN A 33 1.32 13.60 -1.98
CA ASN A 33 1.14 12.23 -1.49
C ASN A 33 0.43 11.31 -2.52
N GLY A 34 0.87 10.06 -2.58
CA GLY A 34 0.23 8.98 -3.35
C GLY A 34 0.59 8.97 -4.85
N ILE A 35 0.50 7.78 -5.43
CA ILE A 35 0.65 7.52 -6.87
C ILE A 35 -0.70 7.69 -7.57
N ASP A 36 -0.67 8.27 -8.77
CA ASP A 36 -1.86 8.61 -9.53
C ASP A 36 -2.71 7.36 -9.83
N LYS A 37 -4.03 7.55 -9.82
CA LYS A 37 -5.02 6.51 -10.08
C LYS A 37 -4.89 5.86 -11.46
N THR A 38 -4.23 6.51 -12.42
CA THR A 38 -3.98 5.99 -13.77
C THR A 38 -2.99 4.83 -13.80
N TYR A 39 -2.15 4.68 -12.77
CA TYR A 39 -1.24 3.55 -12.66
C TYR A 39 -2.02 2.25 -12.40
N THR A 40 -1.62 1.17 -13.06
CA THR A 40 -2.13 -0.17 -12.76
C THR A 40 -1.46 -0.73 -11.50
N PHE A 41 -2.07 -1.74 -10.88
CA PHE A 41 -1.45 -2.42 -9.74
C PHE A 41 -0.05 -2.93 -10.08
N ASP A 42 0.14 -3.53 -11.26
CA ASP A 42 1.44 -4.04 -11.68
C ASP A 42 2.51 -2.95 -11.82
N MET A 43 2.14 -1.77 -12.33
CA MET A 43 3.06 -0.63 -12.39
C MET A 43 3.45 -0.16 -10.99
N VAL A 44 2.48 -0.04 -10.06
CA VAL A 44 2.75 0.35 -8.67
C VAL A 44 3.59 -0.71 -7.95
N ARG A 45 3.32 -1.99 -8.22
CA ARG A 45 4.10 -3.12 -7.69
C ARG A 45 5.55 -3.08 -8.18
N ALA A 46 5.77 -2.81 -9.47
CA ALA A 46 7.12 -2.67 -10.02
C ALA A 46 7.86 -1.50 -9.37
N LEU A 47 7.21 -0.35 -9.18
CA LEU A 47 7.77 0.79 -8.46
C LEU A 47 8.14 0.40 -7.02
N ALA A 48 7.23 -0.25 -6.29
CA ALA A 48 7.47 -0.72 -4.92
C ALA A 48 8.68 -1.66 -4.84
N TYR A 49 8.81 -2.60 -5.79
CA TYR A 49 9.94 -3.52 -5.83
C TYR A 49 11.28 -2.83 -6.09
N GLN A 50 11.30 -1.77 -6.89
CA GLN A 50 12.53 -1.02 -7.20
C GLN A 50 12.98 -0.10 -6.05
N MET A 51 12.12 0.15 -5.05
CA MET A 51 12.46 1.02 -3.92
C MET A 51 13.46 0.34 -2.98
N PRO A 52 14.47 1.08 -2.47
CA PRO A 52 15.47 0.53 -1.54
C PRO A 52 14.86 -0.08 -0.27
N GLU A 53 13.76 0.51 0.21
CA GLU A 53 13.09 0.04 1.42
C GLU A 53 12.31 -1.26 1.21
N LYS A 54 12.10 -1.71 -0.04
CA LYS A 54 11.29 -2.89 -0.39
C LYS A 54 9.94 -2.91 0.35
N PRO A 55 9.10 -1.86 0.18
CA PRO A 55 7.79 -1.78 0.81
C PRO A 55 6.92 -2.99 0.47
N ASN A 56 6.21 -3.50 1.47
CA ASN A 56 5.40 -4.72 1.39
C ASN A 56 3.89 -4.45 1.38
N ILE A 57 3.45 -3.20 1.44
CA ILE A 57 2.04 -2.83 1.46
C ILE A 57 1.74 -1.84 0.34
N ILE A 58 0.71 -2.14 -0.47
CA ILE A 58 0.15 -1.24 -1.48
C ILE A 58 -1.34 -1.09 -1.22
N ILE A 59 -1.83 0.14 -1.10
CA ILE A 59 -3.23 0.43 -0.79
C ILE A 59 -3.81 1.29 -1.91
N LYS A 60 -4.96 0.89 -2.45
CA LYS A 60 -5.80 1.75 -3.28
C LYS A 60 -6.90 2.36 -2.40
N SER A 61 -6.88 3.67 -2.19
CA SER A 61 -7.84 4.31 -1.27
C SER A 61 -8.16 5.77 -1.62
N GLY A 62 -9.13 6.32 -0.88
CA GLY A 62 -9.57 7.71 -0.96
C GLY A 62 -10.56 8.00 -2.08
N LYS A 63 -11.13 9.21 -2.07
CA LYS A 63 -12.16 9.64 -3.06
C LYS A 63 -11.67 9.60 -4.52
N LYS A 64 -10.36 9.66 -4.73
CA LYS A 64 -9.73 9.63 -6.06
C LYS A 64 -9.14 8.27 -6.43
N ALA A 65 -9.27 7.27 -5.55
CA ALA A 65 -8.71 5.92 -5.72
C ALA A 65 -7.20 5.93 -6.08
N MET A 66 -6.45 6.80 -5.40
CA MET A 66 -4.99 6.88 -5.54
C MET A 66 -4.33 5.68 -4.88
N TRP A 67 -3.08 5.42 -5.26
CA TRP A 67 -2.29 4.35 -4.69
C TRP A 67 -1.34 4.88 -3.63
N TYR A 68 -1.15 4.12 -2.57
CA TYR A 68 -0.28 4.45 -1.45
C TYR A 68 0.62 3.25 -1.19
N ILE A 69 1.92 3.49 -1.02
CA ILE A 69 2.92 2.46 -0.75
C ILE A 69 3.39 2.63 0.68
N LYS A 70 3.49 1.54 1.43
CA LYS A 70 3.90 1.54 2.84
C LYS A 70 4.80 0.35 3.13
N LYS A 71 5.58 0.49 4.20
CA LYS A 71 6.34 -0.60 4.81
C LYS A 71 5.82 -0.84 6.22
N CYS A 72 5.51 -2.09 6.53
CA CYS A 72 5.04 -2.53 7.84
C CYS A 72 5.66 -3.88 8.14
N ALA A 73 6.09 -4.14 9.38
CA ALA A 73 6.58 -5.47 9.71
C ALA A 73 5.42 -6.48 9.57
N THR A 74 5.66 -7.63 8.93
CA THR A 74 4.60 -8.60 8.62
C THR A 74 3.82 -9.03 9.86
N ALA A 75 4.50 -9.17 11.00
CA ALA A 75 3.90 -9.52 12.28
C ALA A 75 2.96 -8.44 12.86
N GLU A 76 3.11 -7.18 12.44
CA GLU A 76 2.32 -6.04 12.94
C GLU A 76 1.10 -5.72 12.07
N ILE A 77 1.04 -6.24 10.82
CA ILE A 77 0.00 -5.88 9.84
C ILE A 77 -1.41 -6.08 10.40
N ASP A 78 -1.68 -7.24 10.99
CA ASP A 78 -3.00 -7.57 11.52
C ASP A 78 -3.39 -6.66 12.67
N GLN A 79 -2.45 -6.36 13.57
CA GLN A 79 -2.66 -5.45 14.69
C GLN A 79 -2.95 -4.03 14.20
N GLU A 80 -2.26 -3.56 13.17
CA GLU A 80 -2.46 -2.22 12.61
C GLU A 80 -3.81 -2.07 11.90
N ILE A 81 -4.27 -3.11 11.20
CA ILE A 81 -5.61 -3.12 10.60
C ILE A 81 -6.67 -3.05 11.70
N GLU A 82 -6.48 -3.79 12.79
CA GLU A 82 -7.44 -3.83 13.89
C GLU A 82 -7.52 -2.48 14.63
N LYS A 83 -6.40 -1.76 14.78
CA LYS A 83 -6.40 -0.38 15.27
C LYS A 83 -7.25 0.54 14.39
N VAL A 84 -7.16 0.39 13.07
CA VAL A 84 -7.96 1.19 12.13
C VAL A 84 -9.45 0.83 12.20
N ARG A 85 -9.78 -0.47 12.32
CA ARG A 85 -11.16 -0.97 12.50
C ARG A 85 -11.85 -0.36 13.72
N ASN A 86 -11.12 -0.24 14.82
CA ASN A 86 -11.62 0.33 16.07
C ASN A 86 -11.53 1.86 16.12
N SER A 87 -11.17 2.52 15.01
CA SER A 87 -11.05 3.97 14.93
C SER A 87 -12.24 4.63 14.20
N PRO A 88 -12.48 5.94 14.41
CA PRO A 88 -13.45 6.71 13.62
C PRO A 88 -13.17 6.72 12.11
N PHE A 89 -12.01 6.23 11.66
CA PHE A 89 -11.63 6.16 10.26
C PHE A 89 -12.20 4.93 9.53
N TRP A 90 -12.66 3.91 10.27
CA TRP A 90 -13.15 2.64 9.70
C TRP A 90 -14.19 2.79 8.58
N PRO A 91 -15.17 3.72 8.63
CA PRO A 91 -16.11 3.91 7.53
C PRO A 91 -15.45 4.24 6.18
N ARG A 92 -14.26 4.85 6.20
CA ARG A 92 -13.47 5.18 5.00
C ARG A 92 -12.73 3.96 4.45
N CYS A 93 -12.34 3.03 5.31
CA CYS A 93 -11.63 1.80 4.96
C CYS A 93 -12.48 0.84 4.13
N ARG A 94 -13.81 0.94 4.21
CA ARG A 94 -14.76 0.17 3.38
C ARG A 94 -14.61 0.37 1.87
N ARG A 95 -13.79 1.32 1.44
CA ARG A 95 -13.50 1.61 0.02
C ARG A 95 -12.01 1.43 -0.29
N CYS A 96 -11.26 0.86 0.64
CA CYS A 96 -9.85 0.60 0.51
C CYS A 96 -9.62 -0.85 0.13
N THR A 97 -8.73 -1.05 -0.84
CA THR A 97 -8.18 -2.37 -1.15
C THR A 97 -6.70 -2.33 -0.78
N MET A 98 -6.29 -3.25 0.08
CA MET A 98 -4.91 -3.42 0.49
C MET A 98 -4.32 -4.67 -0.14
N HIS A 99 -3.08 -4.56 -0.56
CA HIS A 99 -2.27 -5.62 -1.13
C HIS A 99 -1.03 -5.77 -0.27
N ILE A 100 -0.82 -6.97 0.26
CA ILE A 100 0.34 -7.35 1.06
C ILE A 100 1.23 -8.21 0.17
N ILE A 101 2.51 -7.88 0.11
CA ILE A 101 3.49 -8.49 -0.78
C ILE A 101 4.70 -8.92 0.03
N GLU A 102 5.04 -10.19 -0.05
CA GLU A 102 6.32 -10.71 0.39
C GLU A 102 7.18 -10.88 -0.86
N TRP A 103 8.28 -10.13 -0.94
CA TRP A 103 9.21 -10.18 -2.07
C TRP A 103 10.12 -11.40 -1.95
N ASP A 104 10.53 -11.95 -3.09
CA ASP A 104 11.66 -12.89 -3.13
C ASP A 104 12.96 -12.11 -2.84
N GLU A 105 13.87 -12.70 -2.07
CA GLU A 105 15.20 -12.13 -1.76
C GLU A 105 16.09 -12.04 -3.01
#